data_AF-A0A0U5NQB1-F1
#
_entry.id   AF-A0A0U5NQB1-F1
#
_cell.length_a   1.000
_cell.length_b   1.000
_cell.length_c   1.000
_cell.angle_alpha   90.00
_cell.angle_beta   90.00
_cell.angle_gamma   90.00
#
_symmetry.space_group_name_H-M   'P 1'
#
loop_
_entity.id
_entity.type
_entity.pdbx_description
1 polymer ?
#
loop_
_entity_poly.entity_id
_entity_poly.type
_entity_poly.pdbx_seq_one_letter_code
_entity_poly.pdbx_strand_id
1 'polypeptide(L)'
;MDYSNIPHGDMPGDVIKIEESHVKKANVIMPKLMEHIRGLKEEGKEKIVVSVCGGSGVGKSETASLLSYMLCNEGLKSYTMSGDNYPYRIPSENDNERLKVFEKGGREALVNYLGTDQEIDFRMVNQIIDSFKSGKSKIKLKRMGRSKDELWFEEVDFSDTCILMLEWTHGNSDYLTGIDVAILLNSTPKETLDHRKARNRDGSVDSPFTSMVLEIEQGKLKSQAHKAKIIVTKSGKIVPYSTYLQIME
;
A
#
# COMPACT_ATOMS: atom_id res chain seq x y z
N MET A 1 15.27 -18.96 -8.39
CA MET A 1 13.82 -19.10 -8.59
C MET A 1 13.40 -18.11 -9.66
N ASP A 2 12.53 -18.53 -10.55
CA ASP A 2 11.87 -17.64 -11.50
C ASP A 2 10.66 -16.99 -10.80
N TYR A 3 10.71 -15.68 -10.63
CA TYR A 3 9.66 -14.90 -9.95
C TYR A 3 8.67 -14.27 -10.94
N SER A 4 8.83 -14.52 -12.25
CA SER A 4 8.02 -13.91 -13.31
C SER A 4 6.54 -14.26 -13.27
N ASN A 5 6.17 -15.39 -12.64
CA ASN A 5 4.79 -15.89 -12.59
C ASN A 5 4.09 -15.66 -11.24
N ILE A 6 4.68 -14.86 -10.34
CA ILE A 6 4.02 -14.54 -9.07
C ILE A 6 2.80 -13.64 -9.37
N PRO A 7 1.59 -13.95 -8.87
CA PRO A 7 0.43 -13.08 -9.02
C PRO A 7 0.68 -11.69 -8.45
N HIS A 8 0.24 -10.65 -9.15
CA HIS A 8 0.40 -9.25 -8.76
C HIS A 8 -0.87 -8.69 -8.12
N GLY A 9 -0.84 -7.44 -7.66
CA GLY A 9 -2.02 -6.72 -7.22
C GLY A 9 -3.06 -6.54 -8.32
N ASP A 10 -4.26 -6.13 -7.92
CA ASP A 10 -5.44 -6.02 -8.81
C ASP A 10 -5.59 -4.66 -9.51
N MET A 11 -4.53 -3.85 -9.55
CA MET A 11 -4.47 -2.57 -10.27
C MET A 11 -4.30 -2.81 -11.78
N PRO A 12 -5.22 -2.34 -12.64
CA PRO A 12 -5.10 -2.52 -14.09
C PRO A 12 -3.84 -1.86 -14.68
N GLY A 13 -3.12 -2.61 -15.52
CA GLY A 13 -1.95 -2.10 -16.25
C GLY A 13 -0.69 -1.93 -15.39
N ASP A 14 -0.73 -2.31 -14.12
CA ASP A 14 0.46 -2.35 -13.27
C ASP A 14 1.39 -3.49 -13.69
N VAL A 15 2.68 -3.14 -13.77
CA VAL A 15 3.76 -4.07 -14.05
C VAL A 15 4.72 -3.99 -12.88
N ILE A 16 4.85 -5.10 -12.15
CA ILE A 16 5.84 -5.18 -11.08
C ILE A 16 7.11 -5.85 -11.59
N LYS A 17 8.25 -5.41 -11.07
CA LYS A 17 9.54 -6.04 -11.36
C LYS A 17 10.15 -6.52 -10.05
N ILE A 18 10.03 -7.82 -9.80
CA ILE A 18 10.60 -8.42 -8.60
C ILE A 18 12.12 -8.54 -8.78
N GLU A 19 12.86 -7.92 -7.86
CA GLU A 19 14.32 -7.96 -7.80
C GLU A 19 14.77 -8.65 -6.50
N GLU A 20 16.04 -9.04 -6.42
CA GLU A 20 16.58 -9.77 -5.27
C GLU A 20 16.41 -8.99 -3.95
N SER A 21 16.42 -7.66 -4.00
CA SER A 21 16.17 -6.78 -2.85
C SER A 21 14.75 -6.96 -2.29
N HIS A 22 13.75 -7.15 -3.15
CA HIS A 22 12.36 -7.43 -2.77
C HIS A 22 12.24 -8.80 -2.11
N VAL A 23 12.88 -9.81 -2.68
CA VAL A 23 12.91 -11.18 -2.13
C VAL A 23 13.56 -11.20 -0.75
N LYS A 24 14.72 -10.54 -0.59
CA LYS A 24 15.40 -10.42 0.72
C LYS A 24 14.49 -9.77 1.76
N LYS A 25 13.78 -8.70 1.38
CA LYS A 25 12.85 -7.99 2.27
C LYS A 25 11.67 -8.89 2.68
N ALA A 26 11.04 -9.57 1.73
CA ALA A 26 9.93 -10.50 1.99
C ALA A 26 10.36 -11.65 2.91
N ASN A 27 11.54 -12.24 2.69
CA ASN A 27 12.09 -13.30 3.55
C ASN A 27 12.34 -12.84 5.00
N VAL A 28 12.68 -11.57 5.21
CA VAL A 28 12.82 -11.02 6.56
C VAL A 28 11.46 -10.75 7.20
N ILE A 29 10.48 -10.27 6.43
CA ILE A 29 9.13 -9.96 6.92
C ILE A 29 8.35 -11.23 7.28
N MET A 30 8.42 -12.25 6.42
CA MET A 30 7.52 -13.40 6.45
C MET A 30 7.48 -14.13 7.80
N PRO A 31 8.61 -14.43 8.49
CA PRO A 31 8.56 -15.07 9.79
C PRO A 31 7.79 -14.25 10.83
N LYS A 32 7.99 -12.93 10.86
CA LYS A 32 7.30 -12.05 11.81
C LYS A 32 5.82 -11.88 11.48
N LEU A 33 5.49 -11.83 10.18
CA LEU A 33 4.11 -11.83 9.73
C LEU A 33 3.38 -13.12 10.14
N MET A 34 4.02 -14.28 9.96
CA MET A 34 3.45 -15.57 10.36
C MET A 34 3.22 -15.68 11.87
N GLU A 35 4.12 -15.13 12.70
CA GLU A 35 3.92 -15.06 14.15
C GLU A 35 2.61 -14.32 14.50
N HIS A 36 2.39 -13.14 13.90
CA HIS A 36 1.16 -12.39 14.09
C HIS A 36 -0.08 -13.13 13.57
N ILE A 37 0.01 -13.72 12.38
CA ILE A 37 -1.10 -14.48 11.79
C ILE A 37 -1.49 -15.67 12.67
N ARG A 38 -0.51 -16.42 13.19
CA ARG A 38 -0.76 -17.57 14.08
C ARG A 38 -1.46 -17.13 15.36
N GLY A 39 -0.96 -16.09 16.03
CA GLY A 39 -1.61 -15.56 17.23
C GLY A 39 -3.06 -15.12 16.97
N LEU A 40 -3.33 -14.44 15.86
CA LEU A 40 -4.69 -14.04 15.48
C LEU A 40 -5.59 -15.25 15.18
N LYS A 41 -5.05 -16.32 14.59
CA LYS A 41 -5.80 -17.57 14.37
C LYS A 41 -6.09 -18.31 15.68
N GLU A 42 -5.16 -18.30 16.63
CA GLU A 42 -5.38 -18.84 17.98
C GLU A 42 -6.46 -18.07 18.75
N GLU A 43 -6.59 -16.76 18.50
CA GLU A 43 -7.70 -15.92 18.97
C GLU A 43 -9.03 -16.18 18.22
N GLY A 44 -9.05 -17.09 17.24
CA GLY A 44 -10.25 -17.47 16.49
C GLY A 44 -10.53 -16.62 15.25
N LYS A 45 -9.59 -15.77 14.78
CA LYS A 45 -9.79 -15.02 13.53
C LYS A 45 -9.57 -15.90 12.31
N GLU A 46 -10.59 -16.02 11.47
CA GLU A 46 -10.51 -16.76 10.21
C GLU A 46 -10.07 -15.90 9.00
N LYS A 47 -10.45 -14.62 9.01
CA LYS A 47 -10.19 -13.65 7.94
C LYS A 47 -9.31 -12.53 8.48
N ILE A 48 -8.08 -12.45 7.95
CA ILE A 48 -7.04 -11.53 8.44
C ILE A 48 -6.71 -10.53 7.34
N VAL A 49 -6.64 -9.25 7.70
CA VAL A 49 -6.27 -8.16 6.79
C VAL A 49 -4.88 -7.66 7.14
N VAL A 50 -3.99 -7.71 6.15
CA VAL A 50 -2.60 -7.27 6.25
C VAL A 50 -2.43 -6.07 5.34
N SER A 51 -1.92 -4.94 5.84
CA SER A 51 -1.56 -3.80 5.00
C SER A 51 -0.05 -3.75 4.76
N VAL A 52 0.36 -3.46 3.53
CA VAL A 52 1.75 -3.16 3.16
C VAL A 52 1.78 -1.72 2.64
N CYS A 53 2.32 -0.82 3.45
CA CYS A 53 2.36 0.61 3.16
C CYS A 53 3.77 1.18 3.12
N GLY A 54 3.89 2.41 2.61
CA GLY A 54 5.16 3.09 2.41
C GLY A 54 5.10 4.06 1.23
N GLY A 55 6.17 4.84 1.07
CA GLY A 55 6.27 5.85 0.01
C GLY A 55 6.19 5.25 -1.39
N SER A 56 5.99 6.10 -2.40
CA SER A 56 6.08 5.67 -3.80
C SER A 56 7.48 5.11 -4.11
N GLY A 57 7.55 3.95 -4.76
CA GLY A 57 8.80 3.32 -5.20
C GLY A 57 9.59 2.52 -4.14
N VAL A 58 9.04 2.32 -2.93
CA VAL A 58 9.73 1.53 -1.88
C VAL A 58 9.60 0.00 -2.05
N GLY A 59 8.88 -0.44 -3.09
CA GLY A 59 8.63 -1.85 -3.42
C GLY A 59 7.42 -2.47 -2.71
N LYS A 60 6.33 -1.70 -2.52
CA LYS A 60 5.10 -2.18 -1.85
C LYS A 60 4.47 -3.33 -2.61
N SER A 61 4.15 -3.11 -3.89
CA SER A 61 3.46 -4.05 -4.76
C SER A 61 4.26 -5.34 -4.92
N GLU A 62 5.60 -5.25 -5.07
CA GLU A 62 6.49 -6.40 -5.13
C GLU A 62 6.54 -7.18 -3.82
N THR A 63 6.69 -6.48 -2.70
CA THR A 63 6.76 -7.12 -1.39
C THR A 63 5.43 -7.77 -1.02
N ALA A 64 4.29 -7.10 -1.28
CA ALA A 64 2.96 -7.64 -1.04
C ALA A 64 2.69 -8.89 -1.90
N SER A 65 3.06 -8.86 -3.18
CA SER A 65 2.93 -10.01 -4.09
C SER A 65 3.77 -11.20 -3.63
N LEU A 66 5.02 -10.95 -3.22
CA LEU A 66 5.89 -11.99 -2.66
C LEU A 66 5.32 -12.57 -1.37
N LEU A 67 4.86 -11.73 -0.44
CA LEU A 67 4.28 -12.21 0.83
C LEU A 67 3.00 -13.02 0.59
N SER A 68 2.10 -12.55 -0.29
CA SER A 68 0.90 -13.32 -0.68
C SER A 68 1.27 -14.68 -1.28
N TYR A 69 2.26 -14.73 -2.17
CA TYR A 69 2.75 -16.00 -2.74
C TYR A 69 3.34 -16.94 -1.67
N MET A 70 4.16 -16.41 -0.76
CA MET A 70 4.74 -17.19 0.33
C MET A 70 3.66 -17.71 1.29
N LEU A 71 2.64 -16.89 1.61
CA LEU A 71 1.49 -17.30 2.42
C LEU A 71 0.71 -18.44 1.75
N CYS A 72 0.47 -18.35 0.43
CA CYS A 72 -0.20 -19.41 -0.31
C CYS A 72 0.59 -20.74 -0.26
N ASN A 73 1.92 -20.69 -0.31
CA ASN A 73 2.77 -21.89 -0.16
C ASN A 73 2.70 -22.50 1.24
N GLU A 74 2.37 -21.70 2.26
CA GLU A 74 2.08 -22.15 3.63
C GLU A 74 0.61 -22.60 3.81
N GLY A 75 -0.16 -22.72 2.72
CA GLY A 75 -1.57 -23.13 2.74
C GLY A 75 -2.54 -22.01 3.14
N LEU A 76 -2.08 -20.76 3.24
CA LEU A 76 -2.90 -19.59 3.55
C LEU A 76 -3.22 -18.83 2.27
N LYS A 77 -4.37 -19.13 1.65
CA LYS A 77 -4.78 -18.41 0.43
C LYS A 77 -4.92 -16.92 0.71
N SER A 78 -4.25 -16.13 -0.12
CA SER A 78 -4.15 -14.66 -0.02
C SER A 78 -4.63 -14.00 -1.31
N TYR A 79 -5.29 -12.85 -1.17
CA TYR A 79 -5.63 -11.96 -2.28
C TYR A 79 -4.93 -10.62 -2.10
N THR A 80 -4.24 -10.13 -3.14
CA THR A 80 -3.56 -8.83 -3.11
C THR A 80 -4.44 -7.76 -3.76
N MET A 81 -4.95 -6.85 -2.94
CA MET A 81 -5.75 -5.70 -3.33
C MET A 81 -4.89 -4.45 -3.35
N SER A 82 -4.95 -3.69 -4.44
CA SER A 82 -4.31 -2.38 -4.55
C SER A 82 -5.26 -1.28 -4.10
N GLY A 83 -4.80 -0.45 -3.17
CA GLY A 83 -5.55 0.72 -2.74
C GLY A 83 -5.63 1.82 -3.80
N ASP A 84 -4.78 1.79 -4.82
CA ASP A 84 -4.74 2.80 -5.89
C ASP A 84 -5.97 2.75 -6.82
N ASN A 85 -6.80 1.71 -6.68
CA ASN A 85 -8.12 1.63 -7.32
C ASN A 85 -9.16 2.60 -6.70
N TYR A 86 -8.94 3.12 -5.49
CA TYR A 86 -9.96 3.76 -4.66
C TYR A 86 -9.92 5.29 -4.51
N PRO A 87 -9.08 6.08 -5.22
CA PRO A 87 -9.35 7.51 -5.41
C PRO A 87 -10.72 7.74 -6.09
N TYR A 88 -11.34 8.90 -5.84
CA TYR A 88 -12.59 9.25 -6.53
C TYR A 88 -12.41 9.49 -8.03
N ARG A 89 -11.17 9.79 -8.47
CA ARG A 89 -10.83 10.19 -9.83
C ARG A 89 -9.71 9.31 -10.38
N ILE A 90 -9.69 9.11 -11.69
CA ILE A 90 -8.55 8.48 -12.37
C ILE A 90 -7.27 9.31 -12.14
N PRO A 91 -6.06 8.74 -12.28
CA PRO A 91 -4.82 9.40 -11.88
C PRO A 91 -4.64 10.82 -12.43
N SER A 92 -4.85 11.03 -13.74
CA SER A 92 -4.69 12.34 -14.38
C SER A 92 -5.70 13.38 -13.90
N GLU A 93 -6.94 12.99 -13.64
CA GLU A 93 -7.97 13.87 -13.08
C GLU A 93 -7.72 14.16 -11.60
N ASN A 94 -7.18 13.20 -10.86
CA ASN A 94 -6.81 13.38 -9.47
C ASN A 94 -5.64 14.37 -9.33
N ASP A 95 -4.63 14.28 -10.19
CA ASP A 95 -3.52 15.24 -10.24
C ASP A 95 -3.99 16.66 -10.57
N ASN A 96 -4.93 16.79 -11.52
CA ASN A 96 -5.55 18.08 -11.83
C ASN A 96 -6.35 18.65 -10.65
N GLU A 97 -7.05 17.81 -9.89
CA GLU A 97 -7.79 18.26 -8.71
C GLU A 97 -6.85 18.71 -7.59
N ARG A 98 -5.76 17.96 -7.34
CA ARG A 98 -4.71 18.36 -6.39
C ARG A 98 -4.16 19.74 -6.73
N LEU A 99 -3.90 20.01 -8.01
CA LEU A 99 -3.42 21.31 -8.47
C LEU A 99 -4.45 22.42 -8.20
N LYS A 100 -5.73 22.19 -8.52
CA LYS A 100 -6.81 23.16 -8.24
C LYS A 100 -6.96 23.46 -6.75
N VAL A 101 -6.86 22.45 -5.89
CA VAL A 101 -6.90 22.63 -4.43
C VAL A 101 -5.74 23.52 -3.97
N PHE A 102 -4.54 23.24 -4.49
CA PHE A 102 -3.35 24.05 -4.21
C PHE A 102 -3.47 25.48 -4.74
N GLU A 103 -3.98 25.71 -5.95
CA GLU A 103 -4.17 27.06 -6.51
C GLU A 103 -5.15 27.89 -5.67
N LYS A 104 -6.17 27.25 -5.08
CA LYS A 104 -7.19 27.94 -4.27
C LYS A 104 -6.74 28.29 -2.85
N GLY A 105 -5.92 27.45 -2.22
CA GLY A 105 -5.61 27.57 -0.79
C GLY A 105 -4.18 27.24 -0.40
N GLY A 106 -3.28 27.14 -1.38
CA GLY A 106 -1.88 26.83 -1.19
C GLY A 106 -1.62 25.47 -0.55
N ARG A 107 -0.47 25.36 0.11
CA ARG A 107 0.00 24.12 0.73
C ARG A 107 -0.93 23.63 1.85
N GLU A 108 -1.52 24.54 2.63
CA GLU A 108 -2.40 24.17 3.73
C GLU A 108 -3.65 23.43 3.24
N ALA A 109 -4.31 23.97 2.21
CA ALA A 109 -5.45 23.29 1.59
C ALA A 109 -5.05 21.92 1.02
N LEU A 110 -3.87 21.81 0.40
CA LEU A 110 -3.37 20.55 -0.14
C LEU A 110 -3.08 19.52 0.97
N VAL A 111 -2.55 19.93 2.12
CA VAL A 111 -2.33 19.05 3.29
C VAL A 111 -3.64 18.47 3.83
N ASN A 112 -4.70 19.28 3.83
CA ASN A 112 -6.03 18.89 4.30
C ASN A 112 -6.78 18.00 3.29
N TYR A 113 -6.39 18.05 2.01
CA TYR A 113 -6.98 17.24 0.94
C TYR A 113 -6.26 15.90 0.74
N LEU A 114 -4.92 15.89 0.64
CA LEU A 114 -4.16 14.70 0.27
C LEU A 114 -4.35 13.55 1.27
N GLY A 115 -4.61 12.34 0.79
CA GLY A 115 -4.75 11.14 1.59
C GLY A 115 -5.90 11.18 2.60
N THR A 116 -6.91 12.05 2.39
CA THR A 116 -8.13 12.12 3.21
C THR A 116 -9.34 11.60 2.45
N ASP A 117 -10.48 11.56 3.14
CA ASP A 117 -11.79 11.18 2.58
C ASP A 117 -12.32 12.16 1.52
N GLN A 118 -11.67 13.31 1.32
CA GLN A 118 -11.95 14.26 0.23
C GLN A 118 -11.34 13.81 -1.11
N GLU A 119 -10.22 13.07 -1.06
CA GLU A 119 -9.51 12.57 -2.24
C GLU A 119 -9.85 11.11 -2.53
N ILE A 120 -10.04 10.32 -1.46
CA ILE A 120 -10.07 8.87 -1.50
C ILE A 120 -11.39 8.33 -0.94
N ASP A 121 -11.95 7.33 -1.59
CA ASP A 121 -13.14 6.63 -1.10
C ASP A 121 -12.79 5.56 -0.04
N PHE A 122 -12.32 6.01 1.13
CA PHE A 122 -12.04 5.11 2.26
C PHE A 122 -13.28 4.33 2.71
N ARG A 123 -14.49 4.87 2.48
CA ARG A 123 -15.74 4.18 2.81
C ARG A 123 -15.88 2.90 2.00
N MET A 124 -15.61 2.93 0.70
CA MET A 124 -15.63 1.74 -0.16
C MET A 124 -14.59 0.71 0.29
N VAL A 125 -13.36 1.14 0.62
CA VAL A 125 -12.30 0.23 1.09
C VAL A 125 -12.69 -0.43 2.42
N ASN A 126 -13.21 0.34 3.38
CA ASN A 126 -13.67 -0.19 4.67
C ASN A 126 -14.82 -1.18 4.50
N GLN A 127 -15.78 -0.91 3.59
CA GLN A 127 -16.86 -1.85 3.29
C GLN A 127 -16.37 -3.18 2.69
N ILE A 128 -15.31 -3.14 1.87
CA ILE A 128 -14.65 -4.34 1.33
C ILE A 128 -14.00 -5.13 2.46
N ILE A 129 -13.25 -4.45 3.34
CA ILE A 129 -12.61 -5.06 4.52
C ILE A 129 -13.66 -5.70 5.43
N ASP A 130 -14.75 -5.01 5.73
CA ASP A 130 -15.83 -5.51 6.58
C ASP A 130 -16.51 -6.74 5.94
N SER A 131 -16.78 -6.67 4.63
CA SER A 131 -17.36 -7.80 3.88
C SER A 131 -16.44 -9.03 3.89
N PHE A 132 -15.13 -8.81 3.73
CA PHE A 132 -14.14 -9.88 3.78
C PHE A 132 -14.09 -10.50 5.18
N LYS A 133 -14.02 -9.66 6.22
CA LYS A 133 -14.00 -10.10 7.61
C LYS A 133 -15.27 -10.83 8.04
N SER A 134 -16.42 -10.47 7.48
CA SER A 134 -17.69 -11.16 7.73
C SER A 134 -17.82 -12.49 6.97
N GLY A 135 -16.78 -12.92 6.24
CA GLY A 135 -16.77 -14.19 5.51
C GLY A 135 -17.57 -14.18 4.20
N LYS A 136 -17.86 -13.01 3.62
CA LYS A 136 -18.57 -12.94 2.34
C LYS A 136 -17.74 -13.59 1.24
N SER A 137 -18.33 -14.58 0.55
CA SER A 137 -17.67 -15.35 -0.50
C SER A 137 -17.43 -14.55 -1.77
N LYS A 138 -18.25 -13.54 -2.07
CA LYS A 138 -18.09 -12.72 -3.28
C LYS A 138 -18.17 -11.24 -2.95
N ILE A 139 -17.16 -10.49 -3.38
CA ILE A 139 -17.04 -9.06 -3.10
C ILE A 139 -16.79 -8.32 -4.41
N LYS A 140 -17.55 -7.25 -4.64
CA LYS A 140 -17.33 -6.37 -5.79
C LYS A 140 -16.15 -5.45 -5.50
N LEU A 141 -15.11 -5.55 -6.31
CA LEU A 141 -13.94 -4.69 -6.25
C LEU A 141 -13.93 -3.74 -7.43
N LYS A 142 -13.47 -2.52 -7.19
CA LYS A 142 -13.27 -1.52 -8.24
C LYS A 142 -11.93 -1.77 -8.93
N ARG A 143 -11.90 -1.54 -10.23
CA ARG A 143 -10.72 -1.56 -11.08
C ARG A 143 -10.59 -0.19 -11.73
N MET A 144 -9.48 0.48 -11.52
CA MET A 144 -9.22 1.80 -12.07
C MET A 144 -7.85 1.81 -12.73
N GLY A 145 -7.85 1.78 -14.06
CA GLY A 145 -6.67 2.05 -14.87
C GLY A 145 -6.40 3.54 -15.00
N ARG A 146 -5.62 3.89 -16.02
CA ARG A 146 -5.13 5.27 -16.22
C ARG A 146 -6.08 6.12 -17.05
N SER A 147 -6.96 5.48 -17.82
CA SER A 147 -7.94 6.16 -18.68
C SER A 147 -9.38 5.98 -18.15
N LYS A 148 -10.31 6.80 -18.67
CA LYS A 148 -11.73 6.74 -18.29
C LYS A 148 -12.40 5.42 -18.66
N ASP A 149 -11.92 4.79 -19.74
CA ASP A 149 -12.48 3.55 -20.26
C ASP A 149 -11.98 2.32 -19.47
N GLU A 150 -10.99 2.50 -18.60
CA GLU A 150 -10.44 1.46 -17.73
C GLU A 150 -11.03 1.58 -16.30
N LEU A 151 -12.34 1.79 -16.19
CA LEU A 151 -13.03 1.86 -14.91
C LEU A 151 -14.21 0.88 -14.88
N TRP A 152 -14.11 -0.16 -14.07
CA TRP A 152 -15.18 -1.14 -13.91
C TRP A 152 -15.22 -1.74 -12.50
N PHE A 153 -16.28 -2.50 -12.23
CA PHE A 153 -16.39 -3.32 -11.03
C PHE A 153 -16.37 -4.79 -11.42
N GLU A 154 -15.61 -5.57 -10.67
CA GLU A 154 -15.47 -7.01 -10.84
C GLU A 154 -15.94 -7.72 -9.57
N GLU A 155 -16.71 -8.79 -9.71
CA GLU A 155 -17.04 -9.65 -8.57
C GLU A 155 -15.94 -10.70 -8.39
N VAL A 156 -15.23 -10.64 -7.27
CA VAL A 156 -14.12 -11.53 -6.94
C VAL A 156 -14.56 -12.57 -5.91
N ASP A 157 -14.14 -13.82 -6.11
CA ASP A 157 -14.37 -14.94 -5.20
C ASP A 157 -13.32 -14.98 -4.07
N PHE A 158 -13.81 -14.88 -2.83
CA PHE A 158 -13.08 -14.92 -1.57
C PHE A 158 -13.41 -16.16 -0.72
N SER A 159 -14.14 -17.14 -1.27
CA SER A 159 -14.62 -18.33 -0.53
C SER A 159 -13.47 -19.02 0.22
N ASP A 160 -12.34 -19.23 -0.45
CA ASP A 160 -11.19 -19.91 0.13
C ASP A 160 -10.10 -18.95 0.65
N THR A 161 -10.24 -17.64 0.42
CA THR A 161 -9.23 -16.63 0.77
C THR A 161 -9.29 -16.32 2.26
N CYS A 162 -8.19 -16.50 2.98
CA CYS A 162 -8.13 -16.21 4.43
C CYS A 162 -7.30 -14.97 4.77
N ILE A 163 -6.47 -14.51 3.84
CA ILE A 163 -5.70 -13.27 3.96
C ILE A 163 -6.12 -12.28 2.87
N LEU A 164 -6.47 -11.06 3.27
CA LEU A 164 -6.56 -9.92 2.36
C LEU A 164 -5.30 -9.06 2.54
N MET A 165 -4.46 -9.04 1.52
CA MET A 165 -3.24 -8.23 1.47
C MET A 165 -3.55 -6.90 0.77
N LEU A 166 -3.66 -5.82 1.54
CA LEU A 166 -3.87 -4.47 1.02
C LEU A 166 -2.52 -3.78 0.83
N GLU A 167 -2.08 -3.61 -0.40
CA GLU A 167 -0.89 -2.82 -0.71
C GLU A 167 -1.32 -1.39 -1.05
N TRP A 168 -0.76 -0.41 -0.33
CA TRP A 168 -1.14 0.98 -0.53
C TRP A 168 -0.26 1.99 0.19
N THR A 169 -0.08 3.19 -0.37
CA THR A 169 0.53 4.31 0.37
C THR A 169 -0.27 4.66 1.64
N HIS A 170 -1.60 4.58 1.60
CA HIS A 170 -2.47 4.93 2.73
C HIS A 170 -2.85 3.75 3.63
N GLY A 171 -2.12 2.63 3.58
CA GLY A 171 -2.43 1.40 4.34
C GLY A 171 -2.38 1.52 5.87
N ASN A 172 -1.91 2.66 6.40
CA ASN A 172 -1.95 3.00 7.84
C ASN A 172 -2.91 4.18 8.16
N SER A 173 -3.72 4.62 7.20
CA SER A 173 -4.60 5.80 7.33
C SER A 173 -5.52 5.73 8.55
N ASP A 174 -5.76 6.85 9.23
CA ASP A 174 -6.78 7.00 10.31
C ASP A 174 -8.19 6.78 9.77
N TYR A 175 -8.39 6.97 8.46
CA TYR A 175 -9.64 6.69 7.77
C TYR A 175 -9.85 5.20 7.44
N LEU A 176 -8.83 4.36 7.65
CA LEU A 176 -8.87 2.93 7.33
C LEU A 176 -9.10 2.11 8.61
N THR A 177 -10.07 1.20 8.56
CA THR A 177 -10.43 0.33 9.69
C THR A 177 -10.23 -1.13 9.36
N GLY A 178 -10.14 -1.99 10.39
CA GLY A 178 -10.09 -3.44 10.21
C GLY A 178 -8.75 -4.01 9.77
N ILE A 179 -7.65 -3.24 9.78
CA ILE A 179 -6.30 -3.78 9.56
C ILE A 179 -5.85 -4.56 10.80
N ASP A 180 -5.51 -5.84 10.63
CA ASP A 180 -5.01 -6.68 11.72
C ASP A 180 -3.50 -6.61 11.87
N VAL A 181 -2.76 -6.52 10.75
CA VAL A 181 -1.30 -6.41 10.74
C VAL A 181 -0.87 -5.35 9.72
N ALA A 182 -0.35 -4.23 10.22
CA ALA A 182 0.22 -3.19 9.38
C ALA A 182 1.74 -3.37 9.22
N ILE A 183 2.20 -3.36 7.97
CA ILE A 183 3.61 -3.43 7.59
C ILE A 183 3.99 -2.12 6.93
N LEU A 184 4.99 -1.43 7.46
CA LEU A 184 5.55 -0.22 6.88
C LEU A 184 6.90 -0.50 6.24
N LEU A 185 6.98 -0.31 4.93
CA LEU A 185 8.22 -0.27 4.17
C LEU A 185 8.75 1.16 4.17
N ASN A 186 9.76 1.40 4.99
CA ASN A 186 10.34 2.71 5.16
C ASN A 186 11.43 3.01 4.12
N SER A 187 11.42 4.23 3.60
CA SER A 187 12.57 4.86 2.96
C SER A 187 12.76 6.25 3.54
N THR A 188 14.02 6.61 3.79
CA THR A 188 14.35 7.93 4.36
C THR A 188 14.10 9.05 3.34
N PRO A 189 13.96 10.31 3.79
CA PRO A 189 13.82 11.45 2.87
C PRO A 189 14.97 11.51 1.84
N LYS A 190 16.21 11.24 2.28
CA LYS A 190 17.39 11.18 1.41
C LYS A 190 17.28 10.07 0.37
N GLU A 191 16.96 8.85 0.80
CA GLU A 191 16.81 7.72 -0.13
C GLU A 191 15.67 7.92 -1.13
N THR A 192 14.58 8.57 -0.70
CA THR A 192 13.45 8.93 -1.54
C THR A 192 13.86 10.00 -2.56
N LEU A 193 14.68 10.97 -2.16
CA LEU A 193 15.26 11.96 -3.07
C LEU A 193 16.24 11.34 -4.06
N ASP A 194 17.12 10.44 -3.62
CA ASP A 194 18.09 9.77 -4.49
C ASP A 194 17.40 8.88 -5.53
N HIS A 195 16.35 8.16 -5.12
CA HIS A 195 15.49 7.39 -6.04
C HIS A 195 14.82 8.31 -7.07
N ARG A 196 14.31 9.48 -6.65
CA ARG A 196 13.75 10.49 -7.57
C ARG A 196 14.78 11.01 -8.56
N LYS A 197 15.99 11.38 -8.09
CA LYS A 197 17.08 11.82 -8.97
C LYS A 197 17.48 10.78 -10.00
N ALA A 198 17.49 9.50 -9.62
CA ALA A 198 17.75 8.41 -10.56
C ALA A 198 16.66 8.35 -11.65
N ARG A 199 15.38 8.40 -11.28
CA ARG A 199 14.27 8.42 -12.26
C ARG A 199 14.22 9.68 -13.12
N ASN A 200 14.60 10.83 -12.58
CA ASN A 200 14.65 12.08 -13.35
C ASN A 200 15.76 12.08 -14.42
N ARG A 201 16.80 11.24 -14.27
CA ARG A 201 17.80 11.02 -15.33
C ARG A 201 17.25 10.19 -16.48
N ASP A 202 16.20 9.41 -16.23
CA ASP A 202 15.54 8.52 -17.21
C ASP A 202 14.30 9.17 -17.88
N GLY A 203 14.06 10.47 -17.68
CA GLY A 203 13.20 11.29 -18.57
C GLY A 203 11.94 11.92 -17.96
N SER A 204 11.59 11.68 -16.70
CA SER A 204 10.47 12.36 -16.02
C SER A 204 10.98 13.41 -15.04
N VAL A 205 10.83 14.71 -15.33
CA VAL A 205 11.21 15.77 -14.39
C VAL A 205 10.14 15.89 -13.29
N ASP A 206 10.43 15.46 -12.06
CA ASP A 206 9.58 15.78 -10.90
C ASP A 206 9.43 17.31 -10.78
N SER A 207 8.22 17.82 -10.95
CA SER A 207 7.92 19.25 -10.78
C SER A 207 8.05 19.67 -9.30
N PRO A 208 8.23 20.97 -8.98
CA PRO A 208 8.15 21.45 -7.61
C PRO A 208 6.82 21.08 -6.92
N PHE A 209 5.72 21.04 -7.68
CA PHE A 209 4.42 20.62 -7.18
C PHE A 209 4.38 19.14 -6.82
N THR A 210 4.87 18.26 -7.71
CA THR A 210 4.98 16.81 -7.44
C THR A 210 5.85 16.54 -6.21
N SER A 211 6.95 17.27 -6.07
CA SER A 211 7.83 17.17 -4.89
C SER A 211 7.10 17.54 -3.59
N MET A 212 6.24 18.56 -3.62
CA MET A 212 5.41 18.97 -2.50
C MET A 212 4.36 17.91 -2.12
N VAL A 213 3.67 17.33 -3.12
CA VAL A 213 2.70 16.24 -2.89
C VAL A 213 3.37 15.07 -2.16
N LEU A 214 4.51 14.62 -2.67
CA LEU A 214 5.27 13.50 -2.08
C LEU A 214 5.77 13.82 -0.66
N GLU A 215 6.16 15.07 -0.40
CA GLU A 215 6.57 15.51 0.94
C GLU A 215 5.40 15.43 1.94
N ILE A 216 4.21 15.87 1.52
CA ILE A 216 2.98 15.79 2.33
C ILE A 216 2.60 14.33 2.60
N GLU A 217 2.64 13.46 1.58
CA GLU A 217 2.39 12.03 1.72
C GLU A 217 3.38 11.37 2.68
N GLN A 218 4.67 11.70 2.56
CA GLN A 218 5.70 11.20 3.47
C GLN A 218 5.46 11.65 4.91
N GLY A 219 5.03 12.90 5.10
CA GLY A 219 4.62 13.42 6.42
C GLY A 219 3.46 12.63 7.01
N LYS A 220 2.45 12.30 6.20
CA LYS A 220 1.30 11.47 6.62
C LYS A 220 1.72 10.05 6.98
N LEU A 221 2.58 9.42 6.17
CA LEU A 221 3.17 8.11 6.48
C LEU A 221 3.91 8.14 7.82
N LYS A 222 4.76 9.15 8.05
CA LYS A 222 5.51 9.32 9.30
C LYS A 222 4.59 9.46 10.50
N SER A 223 3.55 10.30 10.41
CA SER A 223 2.60 10.51 11.50
C SER A 223 1.84 9.24 11.92
N GLN A 224 1.70 8.28 11.00
CA GLN A 224 0.91 7.05 11.19
C GLN A 224 1.78 5.79 11.27
N ALA A 225 3.10 5.94 11.30
CA ALA A 225 4.04 4.82 11.38
C ALA A 225 3.91 4.03 12.70
N HIS A 226 3.45 4.67 13.77
CA HIS A 226 3.24 4.04 15.08
C HIS A 226 2.21 2.89 15.06
N LYS A 227 1.35 2.83 14.04
CA LYS A 227 0.37 1.74 13.87
C LYS A 227 0.96 0.46 13.28
N ALA A 228 2.13 0.54 12.67
CA ALA A 228 2.77 -0.62 12.04
C ALA A 228 3.24 -1.63 13.10
N LYS A 229 2.85 -2.89 12.94
CA LYS A 229 3.40 -4.01 13.74
C LYS A 229 4.78 -4.43 13.26
N ILE A 230 5.09 -4.17 11.98
CA ILE A 230 6.38 -4.48 11.36
C ILE A 230 6.83 -3.24 10.59
N ILE A 231 7.98 -2.67 10.97
CA ILE A 231 8.61 -1.57 10.22
C ILE A 231 9.90 -2.10 9.62
N VAL A 232 10.09 -1.92 8.32
CA VAL A 232 11.22 -2.46 7.57
C VAL A 232 11.95 -1.32 6.88
N THR A 233 13.25 -1.20 7.13
CA THR A 233 14.09 -0.21 6.44
C THR A 233 14.28 -0.57 4.97
N LYS A 234 14.75 0.37 4.15
CA LYS A 234 15.12 0.12 2.75
C LYS A 234 16.13 -1.02 2.59
N SER A 235 17.04 -1.18 3.56
CA SER A 235 18.02 -2.28 3.58
C SER A 235 17.44 -3.64 3.99
N GLY A 236 16.13 -3.74 4.24
CA GLY A 236 15.47 -4.98 4.64
C GLY A 236 15.64 -5.37 6.10
N LYS A 237 15.92 -4.42 7.01
CA LYS A 237 16.00 -4.68 8.45
C LYS A 237 14.67 -4.34 9.13
N ILE A 238 14.15 -5.24 9.96
CA ILE A 238 13.03 -4.92 10.85
C ILE A 238 13.57 -4.06 12.00
N VAL A 239 12.89 -2.95 12.29
CA VAL A 239 13.26 -2.02 13.37
C VAL A 239 12.05 -1.70 14.25
N PRO A 240 12.25 -1.45 15.54
CA PRO A 240 11.18 -0.92 16.38
C PRO A 240 10.85 0.53 16.01
N TYR A 241 9.66 0.99 16.41
CA TYR A 241 9.19 2.35 16.12
C TYR A 241 10.14 3.44 16.66
N SER A 242 10.76 3.23 17.82
CA SER A 242 11.76 4.15 18.38
C SER A 242 12.97 4.35 17.47
N THR A 243 13.49 3.27 16.88
CA THR A 243 14.58 3.34 15.91
C THR A 243 14.13 3.95 14.59
N TYR A 244 12.88 3.69 14.16
CA TYR A 244 12.30 4.37 13.00
C TYR A 244 12.29 5.89 13.17
N LEU A 245 11.90 6.41 14.35
CA LEU A 245 11.91 7.84 14.62
C LEU A 245 13.30 8.46 14.44
N GLN A 246 14.34 7.81 14.96
CA GLN A 246 15.73 8.26 14.82
C GLN A 246 16.24 8.27 13.36
N ILE A 247 15.75 7.34 12.53
CA ILE A 247 16.13 7.24 11.10
C ILE A 247 15.39 8.29 10.25
N MET A 248 14.26 8.80 10.75
CA MET A 248 13.37 9.73 10.05
C MET A 248 13.50 11.18 10.53
N GLU A 249 14.41 11.46 11.47
CA GLU A 249 14.94 12.79 11.78
C GLU A 249 15.94 13.25 10.72
#